data_AF-A0A4Y2AHJ4-F1
#
_entry.id   AF-A0A4Y2AHJ4-F1
#
_cell.length_a   1.000
_cell.length_b   1.000
_cell.length_c   1.000
_cell.angle_alpha   90.00
_cell.angle_beta   90.00
_cell.angle_gamma   90.00
#
_symmetry.space_group_name_H-M   'P 1'
#
loop_
_entity.id
_entity.type
_entity.pdbx_description
1 polymer ?
#
loop_
_entity_poly.entity_id
_entity_poly.type
_entity_poly.pdbx_seq_one_letter_code
_entity_poly.pdbx_strand_id
1 'polypeptide(L)'
;MNRKLQHMRLALVNKKGLILLHNNARPHVVQMTLQKLNKLGYETLPHRPYSPDLSPTEYHFLKHLCQFMKEKFFNNQSAVENDFREFIYSRTLEF
;
A
#
# COMPACT_ATOMS: atom_id res chain seq x y z
N MET A 1 -3.96 11.32 9.64
CA MET A 1 -2.67 11.87 9.14
C MET A 1 -1.64 11.85 10.26
N ASN A 2 -0.52 11.14 10.10
CA ASN A 2 0.46 10.95 11.17
C ASN A 2 1.25 12.26 11.43
N ARG A 3 1.10 12.87 12.62
CA ARG A 3 1.73 14.17 12.98
C ARG A 3 3.26 14.16 12.82
N LYS A 4 3.91 12.99 12.96
CA LYS A 4 5.37 12.85 12.76
C LYS A 4 5.81 13.10 11.31
N LEU A 5 4.99 12.70 10.32
CA LEU A 5 5.29 12.94 8.90
C LEU A 5 5.20 14.42 8.54
N GLN A 6 4.30 15.17 9.19
CA GLN A 6 4.16 16.62 9.01
C GLN A 6 5.43 17.36 9.43
N HIS A 7 6.03 16.98 10.56
CA HIS A 7 7.27 17.59 11.02
C HIS A 7 8.51 17.17 10.22
N MET A 8 8.59 15.91 9.78
CA MET A 8 9.78 15.43 9.06
C MET A 8 9.82 15.83 7.58
N ARG A 9 8.66 15.97 6.91
CA ARG A 9 8.60 16.30 5.49
C ARG A 9 7.40 17.19 5.16
N LEU A 10 7.44 18.43 5.65
CA LEU A 10 6.42 19.45 5.43
C LEU A 10 6.07 19.65 3.94
N ALA A 11 7.07 19.57 3.05
CA ALA A 11 6.90 19.68 1.60
C ALA A 11 6.05 18.55 1.00
N LEU A 12 6.10 17.34 1.57
CA LEU A 12 5.29 16.19 1.14
C LEU A 12 3.85 16.29 1.61
N VAL A 13 3.65 16.85 2.80
CA VAL A 13 2.32 17.05 3.41
C VAL A 13 1.51 18.14 2.72
N ASN A 14 2.19 19.15 2.16
CA ASN A 14 1.56 20.27 1.47
C ASN A 14 1.55 20.12 -0.06
N LYS A 15 2.04 18.99 -0.60
CA LYS A 15 2.10 18.81 -2.04
C LYS A 15 0.70 18.52 -2.61
N LYS A 16 0.31 19.29 -3.61
CA LYS A 16 -0.89 19.04 -4.41
C LYS A 16 -0.54 18.01 -5.49
N GLY A 17 -1.05 16.79 -5.37
CA GLY A 17 -0.81 15.70 -6.32
C GLY A 17 -0.85 14.33 -5.65
N LEU A 18 -0.99 13.28 -6.46
CA LEU A 18 -0.95 11.90 -5.96
C LEU A 18 0.51 11.47 -5.75
N ILE A 19 0.78 10.98 -4.55
CA ILE A 19 2.09 10.44 -4.17
C ILE A 19 1.92 8.95 -3.94
N LEU A 20 2.62 8.16 -4.75
CA LEU A 20 2.59 6.71 -4.71
C LEU A 20 3.76 6.19 -3.88
N LEU A 21 3.46 5.35 -2.89
CA LEU A 21 4.44 4.57 -2.14
C LEU A 21 4.27 3.10 -2.52
N HIS A 22 5.30 2.51 -3.13
CA HIS A 22 5.37 1.08 -3.42
C HIS A 22 6.79 0.56 -3.18
N ASN A 23 6.96 -0.75 -3.09
CA ASN A 23 8.28 -1.36 -2.93
C ASN A 23 9.08 -1.35 -4.24
N ASN A 24 10.36 -1.77 -4.17
CA ASN A 24 11.26 -1.78 -5.33
C ASN A 24 11.19 -3.08 -6.15
N ALA A 25 10.06 -3.81 -6.12
CA ALA A 25 9.92 -5.02 -6.93
C ALA A 25 10.10 -4.68 -8.43
N ARG A 26 10.74 -5.58 -9.19
CA ARG A 26 11.12 -5.34 -10.59
C ARG A 26 10.00 -4.72 -11.45
N PRO A 27 8.74 -5.22 -11.41
CA PRO A 27 7.65 -4.65 -12.21
C PRO A 27 7.33 -3.18 -11.90
N HIS A 28 7.64 -2.70 -10.70
CA HIS A 28 7.35 -1.33 -10.28
C HIS A 28 8.43 -0.33 -10.69
N VAL A 29 9.67 -0.79 -10.86
CA VAL A 29 10.83 0.06 -11.19
C VAL A 29 11.24 -0.01 -12.66
N VAL A 30 10.63 -0.89 -13.48
CA VAL A 30 10.89 -0.91 -14.92
C VAL A 30 10.48 0.41 -15.57
N GLN A 31 11.23 0.80 -16.61
CA GLN A 31 11.06 2.07 -17.31
C GLN A 31 9.63 2.29 -17.82
N MET A 32 8.99 1.24 -18.34
CA MET A 32 7.61 1.31 -18.83
C MET A 32 6.61 1.75 -17.74
N THR A 33 6.77 1.21 -16.52
CA THR A 33 5.94 1.58 -15.37
C THR A 33 6.20 3.02 -14.95
N LEU A 34 7.47 3.42 -14.84
CA LEU A 34 7.84 4.79 -14.48
C LEU A 34 7.32 5.83 -15.49
N GLN A 35 7.39 5.52 -16.78
CA GLN A 35 6.82 6.37 -17.83
C GLN A 35 5.30 6.50 -17.72
N LYS A 36 4.60 5.40 -17.38
CA LYS A 36 3.15 5.44 -17.19
C LYS A 36 2.77 6.27 -15.96
N LEU A 37 3.48 6.11 -14.84
CA LEU A 37 3.27 6.90 -13.64
C LEU A 37 3.49 8.40 -13.89
N ASN A 38 4.56 8.75 -14.62
CA ASN A 38 4.83 10.13 -15.02
C ASN A 38 3.70 10.72 -15.88
N LYS A 39 3.24 9.99 -16.92
CA LYS A 39 2.12 10.40 -17.77
C LYS A 39 0.82 10.61 -17.01
N LEU A 40 0.60 9.86 -15.93
CA LEU A 40 -0.57 9.99 -15.06
C LEU A 40 -0.39 11.06 -13.96
N GLY A 41 0.78 11.71 -13.87
CA GLY A 41 1.07 12.71 -12.86
C GLY A 41 1.34 12.16 -11.46
N TYR A 42 1.64 10.86 -11.33
CA TYR A 42 1.98 10.25 -10.05
C TYR A 42 3.46 10.48 -9.74
N GLU A 43 3.72 11.08 -8.59
CA GLU A 43 5.07 11.11 -8.02
C GLU A 43 5.29 9.84 -7.19
N THR A 44 6.42 9.18 -7.38
CA THR A 44 6.78 8.00 -6.59
C THR A 44 7.67 8.42 -5.42
N LEU A 45 7.28 8.05 -4.20
CA LEU A 45 8.08 8.28 -3.01
C LEU A 45 9.29 7.31 -3.01
N PRO A 46 10.51 7.78 -2.72
CA PRO A 46 11.66 6.89 -2.62
C PRO A 46 11.44 5.83 -1.53
N HIS A 47 11.55 4.56 -1.90
CA HIS A 47 11.48 3.42 -0.99
C HIS A 47 12.86 2.76 -0.86
N ARG A 48 13.27 2.45 0.36
CA ARG A 48 14.55 1.75 0.59
C ARG A 48 14.38 0.26 0.27
N PRO A 49 15.38 -0.40 -0.34
CA PRO A 49 15.34 -1.85 -0.51
C PRO A 49 15.12 -2.56 0.83
N TYR A 50 14.39 -3.70 0.78
CA TYR A 50 14.18 -4.60 1.93
C TYR A 50 13.65 -3.92 3.20
N SER A 51 12.79 -2.91 3.06
CA SER A 51 12.22 -2.15 4.18
C SER A 51 10.70 -2.35 4.31
N PRO A 52 10.24 -3.58 4.60
CA PRO A 52 8.81 -3.90 4.69
C PRO A 52 8.09 -3.15 5.82
N ASP A 53 8.83 -2.82 6.88
CA ASP A 53 8.39 -1.98 8.00
C ASP A 53 8.00 -0.55 7.55
N LEU A 54 8.56 -0.08 6.43
CA LEU A 54 8.25 1.24 5.87
C LEU A 54 7.07 1.21 4.87
N SER A 55 6.54 0.04 4.55
CA SER A 55 5.38 -0.11 3.66
C SER A 55 4.12 -0.29 4.51
N PRO A 56 3.17 0.66 4.51
CA PRO A 56 1.90 0.50 5.23
C PRO A 56 1.13 -0.75 4.82
N THR A 57 1.23 -1.13 3.53
CA THR A 57 0.62 -2.35 3.01
C THR A 57 1.22 -3.59 3.66
N GLU A 58 2.54 -3.66 3.84
CA GLU A 58 3.21 -4.84 4.38
C GLU A 58 3.16 -4.87 5.92
N TYR A 59 3.42 -3.73 6.58
CA TYR A 59 3.44 -3.62 8.04
C TYR A 59 2.04 -3.73 8.68
N HIS A 60 1.04 -3.06 8.10
CA HIS A 60 -0.29 -2.94 8.69
C HIS A 60 -1.31 -3.82 7.97
N PHE A 61 -1.59 -3.52 6.70
CA PHE A 61 -2.69 -4.14 5.97
C PHE A 61 -2.54 -5.67 5.87
N LEU A 62 -1.41 -6.16 5.34
CA LEU A 62 -1.17 -7.60 5.17
C LEU A 62 -1.11 -8.34 6.50
N LYS A 63 -0.55 -7.72 7.54
CA LYS A 63 -0.52 -8.30 8.89
C LYS A 63 -1.94 -8.57 9.40
N HIS A 64 -2.84 -7.59 9.30
CA HIS A 64 -4.23 -7.75 9.72
C HIS A 64 -5.01 -8.71 8.81
N LEU A 65 -4.75 -8.69 7.50
CA LEU A 65 -5.35 -9.61 6.54
C LEU A 65 -4.98 -11.07 6.84
N CYS A 66 -3.70 -11.34 7.04
CA CYS A 66 -3.21 -12.68 7.39
C CYS A 66 -3.84 -13.18 8.69
N GLN A 67 -3.99 -12.29 9.69
CA GLN A 67 -4.67 -12.65 10.94
C GLN A 67 -6.15 -12.97 10.73
N PHE A 68 -6.85 -12.21 9.87
CA PHE A 68 -8.26 -12.48 9.53
C PHE A 68 -8.44 -13.80 8.76
N MET A 69 -7.48 -14.17 7.92
CA MET A 69 -7.54 -15.37 7.08
C MET A 69 -6.96 -16.63 7.74
N LYS A 70 -6.25 -16.50 8.88
CA LYS A 70 -5.40 -17.55 9.48
C LYS A 70 -6.08 -18.92 9.68
N GLU A 71 -7.37 -18.94 9.98
CA GLU A 71 -8.12 -20.16 10.33
C GLU A 71 -9.16 -20.55 9.27
N LYS A 72 -9.09 -19.91 8.10
CA LYS A 72 -10.04 -20.12 7.02
C LYS A 72 -9.49 -21.09 5.98
N PHE A 73 -10.32 -22.03 5.55
CA PHE A 73 -10.02 -22.94 4.45
C PHE A 73 -10.82 -22.54 3.21
N PHE A 74 -10.12 -22.43 2.08
CA PHE A 74 -10.73 -21.98 0.84
C PHE A 74 -10.70 -23.09 -0.20
N ASN A 75 -11.86 -23.38 -0.78
CA ASN A 75 -12.01 -24.45 -1.76
C ASN A 75 -11.99 -23.93 -3.21
N ASN A 76 -12.01 -22.61 -3.39
CA ASN A 76 -11.94 -21.94 -4.69
C ASN A 76 -11.53 -20.47 -4.52
N GLN A 77 -11.18 -19.82 -5.64
CA GLN A 77 -10.77 -18.42 -5.68
C GLN A 77 -11.88 -17.46 -5.26
N SER A 78 -13.13 -17.73 -5.63
CA SER A 78 -14.28 -16.87 -5.28
C SER A 78 -14.46 -16.75 -3.76
N ALA A 79 -14.26 -17.83 -3.02
CA ALA A 79 -14.28 -17.82 -1.56
C ALA A 79 -13.19 -16.89 -0.98
N VAL A 80 -11.97 -16.93 -1.53
CA VAL A 80 -10.87 -16.03 -1.12
C VAL A 80 -11.23 -14.57 -1.42
N GLU A 81 -11.76 -14.30 -2.61
CA GLU A 81 -12.15 -12.94 -3.02
C GLU A 81 -13.28 -12.36 -2.17
N ASN A 82 -14.27 -13.17 -1.82
CA ASN A 82 -15.38 -12.75 -0.96
C ASN A 82 -14.89 -12.40 0.44
N ASP A 83 -14.04 -13.23 1.03
CA ASP A 83 -13.46 -12.97 2.35
C ASP A 83 -12.51 -11.78 2.35
N PHE A 84 -11.76 -11.58 1.27
CA PHE A 84 -10.97 -10.37 1.10
C PHE A 84 -11.87 -9.12 1.05
N ARG A 85 -12.98 -9.16 0.32
CA ARG A 85 -13.95 -8.05 0.29
C ARG A 85 -14.58 -7.82 1.65
N GLU A 86 -14.98 -8.87 2.35
CA GLU A 86 -15.50 -8.79 3.72
C GLU A 86 -14.47 -8.14 4.65
N PHE A 87 -13.20 -8.56 4.55
CA PHE A 87 -12.10 -7.93 5.29
C PHE A 87 -12.05 -6.44 5.01
N ILE A 88 -12.09 -5.99 3.75
CA ILE A 88 -12.07 -4.56 3.39
C ILE A 88 -13.28 -3.82 3.96
N TYR A 89 -14.49 -4.36 3.77
CA TYR A 89 -15.73 -3.71 4.21
C TYR A 89 -15.90 -3.68 5.72
N SER A 90 -15.24 -4.57 6.45
CA SER A 90 -15.24 -4.58 7.92
C SER A 90 -14.39 -3.46 8.55
N ARG A 91 -13.58 -2.75 7.76
CA ARG A 91 -12.66 -1.73 8.26
C ARG A 91 -13.32 -0.36 8.37
N THR A 92 -13.00 0.35 9.43
CA THR A 92 -13.38 1.75 9.61
C THR A 92 -12.48 2.65 8.78
N LEU A 93 -12.85 3.93 8.64
CA LEU A 93 -12.01 4.94 8.00
C LEU A 93 -10.68 5.20 8.74
N GLU A 94 -10.55 4.72 9.97
CA GLU A 94 -9.36 4.90 10.80
C GLU A 94 -8.33 3.77 10.66
N PHE A 95 -8.73 2.68 10.01
CA PHE A 95 -7.85 1.58 9.65
C PHE A 95 -6.93 1.97 8.48
#